data_AF-A0A8T4N6B6-F1
#
_entry.id   AF-A0A8T4N6B6-F1
#
_cell.length_a   1.000
_cell.length_b   1.000
_cell.length_c   1.000
_cell.angle_alpha   90.00
_cell.angle_beta   90.00
_cell.angle_gamma   90.00
#
_symmetry.space_group_name_H-M   'P 1'
#
loop_
_entity.id
_entity.type
_entity.pdbx_description
1 polymer ?
#
loop_
_entity_poly.entity_id
_entity_poly.type
_entity_poly.pdbx_seq_one_letter_code
_entity_poly.pdbx_strand_id
1 'polypeptide(L)'
;MTSEETLYDDGRIKVVYHPEHGGHELFIDGQFIFLAHGILEGLATTPRRELIPKFNLAYPDFGYILGREGLSYETMGLIIAQARIRELEKENHSYRGLPHYLPKVIPIPR
;
A
#
# COMPACT_ATOMS: atom_id res chain seq x y z
N MET A 1 20.67 9.31 -7.19
CA MET A 1 19.55 8.71 -7.96
C MET A 1 18.74 7.91 -6.97
N THR A 2 17.75 8.57 -6.39
CA THR A 2 16.75 7.98 -5.50
C THR A 2 15.66 7.47 -6.43
N SER A 3 15.78 6.21 -6.83
CA SER A 3 14.86 5.60 -7.80
C SER A 3 13.53 5.35 -7.12
N GLU A 4 12.48 5.97 -7.62
CA GLU A 4 11.08 5.62 -7.33
C GLU A 4 10.91 4.10 -7.32
N GLU A 5 10.12 3.58 -6.40
CA GLU A 5 9.98 2.15 -6.19
C GLU A 5 8.57 1.67 -6.51
N THR A 6 8.41 0.85 -7.54
CA THR A 6 7.11 0.24 -7.84
C THR A 6 6.80 -0.86 -6.82
N LEU A 7 5.68 -0.70 -6.09
CA LEU A 7 5.17 -1.64 -5.08
C LEU A 7 4.09 -2.57 -5.65
N TYR A 8 3.33 -2.11 -6.64
CA TYR A 8 2.32 -2.88 -7.35
C TYR A 8 2.21 -2.37 -8.79
N ASP A 9 2.04 -3.28 -9.74
CA ASP A 9 1.78 -2.98 -11.15
C ASP A 9 1.07 -4.16 -11.81
N ASP A 10 -0.10 -3.94 -12.38
CA ASP A 10 -0.83 -4.91 -13.22
C ASP A 10 -1.09 -4.39 -14.65
N GLY A 11 -0.45 -3.28 -15.02
CA GLY A 11 -0.63 -2.58 -16.29
C GLY A 11 -1.78 -1.55 -16.31
N ARG A 12 -2.79 -1.70 -15.44
CA ARG A 12 -3.89 -0.74 -15.30
C ARG A 12 -3.76 0.09 -14.04
N ILE A 13 -3.33 -0.54 -12.96
CA ILE A 13 -3.14 0.04 -11.63
C ILE A 13 -1.67 -0.07 -11.27
N LYS A 14 -1.09 1.04 -10.82
CA LYS A 14 0.29 1.09 -10.34
C LYS A 14 0.37 1.80 -9.02
N VAL A 15 1.12 1.25 -8.07
CA VAL A 15 1.46 1.92 -6.80
C VAL A 15 2.96 2.09 -6.74
N VAL A 16 3.41 3.33 -6.57
CA VAL A 16 4.83 3.70 -6.51
C VAL A 16 5.12 4.35 -5.16
N TYR A 17 6.21 3.96 -4.52
CA TYR A 17 6.74 4.62 -3.34
C TYR A 17 7.85 5.58 -3.71
N HIS A 18 7.84 6.73 -3.06
CA HIS A 18 8.79 7.81 -3.25
C HIS A 18 9.53 8.08 -1.94
N PRO A 19 10.74 7.52 -1.76
CA PRO A 19 11.49 7.63 -0.51
C PRO A 19 11.82 9.08 -0.12
N GLU A 20 11.96 9.97 -1.10
CA GLU A 20 12.38 11.36 -0.89
C GLU A 20 11.41 12.15 0.00
N HIS A 21 10.12 11.87 -0.13
CA HIS A 21 9.06 12.53 0.63
C HIS A 21 8.17 11.53 1.39
N GLY A 22 8.55 10.25 1.41
CA GLY A 22 7.85 9.18 2.12
C GLY A 22 6.39 8.98 1.68
N GLY A 23 6.04 9.39 0.46
CA GLY A 23 4.68 9.31 -0.08
C GLY A 23 4.53 8.20 -1.11
N HIS A 24 3.29 7.94 -1.50
CA HIS A 24 2.98 6.98 -2.56
C HIS A 24 2.20 7.65 -3.69
N GLU A 25 2.36 7.13 -4.88
CA GLU A 25 1.56 7.52 -6.04
C GLU A 25 0.75 6.31 -6.47
N LEU A 26 -0.56 6.53 -6.63
CA LEU A 26 -1.49 5.57 -7.16
C LEU A 26 -1.91 6.01 -8.56
N PHE A 27 -1.63 5.18 -9.55
CA PHE A 27 -2.09 5.34 -10.91
C PHE A 27 -3.23 4.37 -11.18
N ILE A 28 -4.32 4.85 -11.77
CA ILE A 28 -5.46 4.04 -12.20
C ILE A 28 -5.84 4.46 -13.62
N ASP A 29 -5.54 3.62 -14.61
CA ASP A 29 -5.84 3.85 -16.04
C ASP A 29 -5.48 5.29 -16.51
N GLY A 30 -4.29 5.75 -16.11
CA GLY A 30 -3.76 7.08 -16.47
C GLY A 30 -4.18 8.23 -15.56
N GLN A 31 -5.04 7.99 -14.57
CA GLN A 31 -5.30 8.96 -13.50
C GLN A 31 -4.27 8.85 -12.39
N PHE A 32 -3.84 10.01 -11.91
CA PHE A 32 -2.84 10.15 -10.87
C PHE A 32 -3.48 10.55 -9.54
N ILE A 33 -3.13 9.83 -8.47
CA ILE A 33 -3.57 10.13 -7.11
C ILE A 33 -2.34 10.07 -6.19
N PHE A 34 -2.00 11.23 -5.62
CA PHE A 34 -0.94 11.30 -4.61
C PHE A 34 -1.46 10.86 -3.25
N LEU A 35 -0.90 9.79 -2.70
CA LEU A 35 -1.13 9.32 -1.34
C LEU A 35 -0.05 9.91 -0.42
N ALA A 36 -0.44 10.82 0.46
CA ALA A 36 0.47 11.44 1.41
C ALA A 36 1.08 10.39 2.37
N HIS A 37 2.18 10.76 3.03
CA HIS A 37 2.86 9.90 4.00
C HIS A 37 1.89 9.30 5.02
N GLY A 38 2.00 7.98 5.24
CA GLY A 38 1.15 7.23 6.17
C GLY A 38 -0.27 6.91 5.67
N ILE A 39 -0.71 7.46 4.53
CA ILE A 39 -2.05 7.15 3.98
C ILE A 39 -2.13 5.69 3.52
N LEU A 40 -1.11 5.17 2.84
CA LEU A 40 -1.09 3.78 2.38
C LEU A 40 -1.19 2.80 3.56
N GLU A 41 -0.38 3.00 4.61
CA GLU A 41 -0.44 2.21 5.85
C GLU A 41 -1.81 2.34 6.53
N GLY A 42 -2.31 3.57 6.65
CA GLY A 42 -3.61 3.85 7.24
C GLY A 42 -4.73 3.13 6.51
N LEU A 43 -4.69 3.07 5.17
CA LEU A 43 -5.67 2.34 4.35
C LEU A 43 -5.49 0.82 4.47
N ALA A 44 -4.26 0.32 4.40
CA ALA A 44 -3.95 -1.11 4.48
C ALA A 44 -4.38 -1.76 5.81
N THR A 45 -4.37 -1.00 6.90
CA THR A 45 -4.74 -1.48 8.25
C THR A 45 -6.22 -1.24 8.59
N THR A 46 -6.98 -0.59 7.70
CA THR A 46 -8.39 -0.25 7.96
C THR A 46 -9.28 -1.48 7.80
N PRO A 47 -10.19 -1.78 8.75
CA PRO A 47 -11.17 -2.84 8.60
C PRO A 47 -12.00 -2.66 7.32
N ARG A 48 -12.31 -3.76 6.61
CA ARG A 48 -13.02 -3.71 5.32
C ARG A 48 -14.28 -2.84 5.32
N ARG A 49 -15.08 -2.92 6.38
CA ARG A 49 -16.33 -2.14 6.54
C ARG A 49 -16.12 -0.62 6.61
N GLU A 50 -14.90 -0.19 6.94
CA GLU A 50 -14.49 1.21 7.11
C GLU A 50 -13.64 1.71 5.93
N LEU A 51 -13.29 0.86 4.97
CA LEU A 51 -12.48 1.25 3.81
C LEU A 51 -13.18 2.31 2.95
N ILE A 52 -14.44 2.08 2.59
CA ILE A 52 -15.22 2.99 1.74
C ILE A 52 -15.26 4.42 2.31
N PRO A 53 -15.70 4.65 3.57
CA PRO A 53 -15.74 6.00 4.12
C PRO A 53 -14.34 6.62 4.23
N LYS A 54 -13.30 5.83 4.52
CA LYS A 54 -11.93 6.34 4.63
C LYS A 54 -11.34 6.75 3.27
N PHE A 55 -11.58 5.95 2.23
CA PHE A 55 -11.24 6.31 0.85
C PHE A 55 -11.96 7.57 0.40
N ASN A 56 -13.27 7.68 0.66
CA ASN A 56 -14.05 8.86 0.25
C ASN A 56 -13.68 10.10 1.06
N LEU A 57 -13.21 9.94 2.30
CA LEU A 57 -12.69 11.04 3.10
C LEU A 57 -11.34 11.53 2.56
N ALA A 58 -10.45 10.61 2.19
CA ALA A 58 -9.16 10.94 1.62
C ALA A 58 -9.29 11.49 0.18
N TYR A 59 -10.24 10.96 -0.59
CA TYR A 59 -10.47 11.25 -2.00
C TYR A 59 -11.97 11.17 -2.34
N PRO A 60 -12.70 12.29 -2.30
CA PRO A 60 -14.15 12.32 -2.52
C PRO A 60 -14.61 11.71 -3.85
N ASP A 61 -13.82 11.86 -4.91
CA ASP A 61 -14.16 11.35 -6.25
C ASP A 61 -13.73 9.89 -6.48
N PHE A 62 -13.14 9.25 -5.48
CA PHE A 62 -12.52 7.93 -5.65
C PHE A 62 -13.52 6.86 -6.07
N GLY A 63 -14.72 6.86 -5.49
CA GLY A 63 -15.79 5.95 -5.89
C GLY A 63 -16.21 6.11 -7.35
N TYR A 64 -16.23 7.34 -7.85
CA TYR A 64 -16.53 7.62 -9.26
C TYR A 64 -15.41 7.11 -10.17
N ILE A 65 -14.15 7.34 -9.80
CA ILE A 65 -12.97 6.83 -10.52
C ILE A 65 -13.02 5.30 -10.60
N LEU A 66 -13.17 4.62 -9.46
CA LEU A 66 -13.24 3.17 -9.42
C LEU A 66 -14.42 2.65 -10.26
N GLY A 67 -15.59 3.27 -10.15
CA GLY A 67 -16.78 2.88 -10.92
C GLY A 67 -16.57 3.00 -12.43
N ARG A 68 -15.91 4.07 -12.89
CA ARG A 68 -15.60 4.26 -14.31
C ARG A 68 -14.64 3.21 -14.84
N GLU A 69 -13.66 2.80 -14.04
CA GLU A 69 -12.66 1.81 -14.42
C GLU A 69 -13.11 0.35 -14.15
N GLY A 70 -14.34 0.15 -13.66
CA GLY A 70 -14.89 -1.17 -13.35
C GLY A 70 -14.25 -1.83 -12.12
N LEU A 71 -13.69 -1.03 -11.21
CA LEU A 71 -13.03 -1.46 -9.98
C LEU A 71 -13.96 -1.34 -8.78
N SER A 72 -13.75 -2.21 -7.79
CA SER A 72 -14.44 -2.14 -6.50
C SER A 72 -13.51 -1.62 -5.42
N TYR A 73 -14.07 -1.04 -4.35
CA TYR A 73 -13.31 -0.68 -3.15
C TYR A 73 -12.58 -1.89 -2.53
N GLU A 74 -13.12 -3.10 -2.71
CA GLU A 74 -12.52 -4.33 -2.18
C GLU A 74 -11.25 -4.69 -2.95
N THR A 75 -11.32 -4.63 -4.28
CA THR A 75 -10.16 -4.80 -5.15
C THR A 75 -9.07 -3.79 -4.79
N MET A 76 -9.48 -2.53 -4.59
CA MET A 76 -8.52 -1.49 -4.22
C MET A 76 -7.90 -1.71 -2.84
N GLY A 77 -8.71 -2.13 -1.86
CA GLY A 77 -8.23 -2.50 -0.53
C GLY A 77 -7.18 -3.61 -0.57
N LEU A 78 -7.39 -4.64 -1.41
CA LEU A 78 -6.43 -5.74 -1.59
C LEU A 78 -5.12 -5.25 -2.22
N ILE A 79 -5.19 -4.41 -3.24
CA ILE A 79 -4.02 -3.85 -3.91
C ILE A 79 -3.19 -3.00 -2.94
N ILE A 80 -3.85 -2.16 -2.14
CA ILE A 80 -3.16 -1.36 -1.11
C ILE A 80 -2.51 -2.25 -0.05
N ALA A 81 -3.20 -3.30 0.40
CA ALA A 81 -2.62 -4.25 1.35
C ALA A 81 -1.38 -4.94 0.76
N GLN A 82 -1.44 -5.36 -0.51
CA GLN A 82 -0.32 -5.97 -1.21
C GLN A 82 0.86 -5.00 -1.38
N ALA A 83 0.58 -3.74 -1.77
CA ALA A 83 1.60 -2.70 -1.87
C ALA A 83 2.30 -2.47 -0.51
N ARG A 84 1.53 -2.39 0.59
CA ARG A 84 2.12 -2.24 1.94
C ARG A 84 2.95 -3.46 2.36
N ILE A 85 2.52 -4.68 2.02
CA ILE A 85 3.33 -5.89 2.28
C ILE A 85 4.67 -5.79 1.54
N ARG A 86 4.67 -5.38 0.26
CA ARG A 86 5.90 -5.21 -0.51
C ARG A 86 6.84 -4.15 0.07
N GLU A 87 6.28 -3.05 0.53
CA GLU A 87 7.03 -2.00 1.21
C GLU A 87 7.69 -2.53 2.50
N LEU A 88 6.93 -3.23 3.33
CA LEU A 88 7.44 -3.85 4.57
C LEU A 88 8.48 -4.94 4.31
N GLU A 89 8.32 -5.76 3.27
CA GLU A 89 9.33 -6.74 2.87
C GLU A 89 10.65 -6.03 2.57
N LYS A 90 10.61 -4.92 1.83
CA LYS A 90 11.80 -4.14 1.48
C LYS A 90 12.42 -3.41 2.65
N GLU A 91 11.63 -2.82 3.53
CA GLU A 91 12.10 -2.25 4.80
C GLU A 91 12.86 -3.34 5.58
N ASN A 92 12.25 -4.52 5.76
CA ASN A 92 12.88 -5.63 6.48
C ASN A 92 14.13 -6.19 5.77
N HIS A 93 14.15 -6.25 4.44
CA HIS A 93 15.33 -6.65 3.67
C HIS A 93 16.46 -5.62 3.79
N SER A 94 16.14 -4.33 3.89
CA SER A 94 17.09 -3.25 4.19
C SER A 94 17.61 -3.32 5.65
N TYR A 95 16.83 -3.85 6.59
CA TYR A 95 17.24 -4.07 7.98
C TYR A 95 18.12 -5.31 8.22
N ARG A 96 18.32 -6.21 7.23
CA ARG A 96 19.19 -7.40 7.36
C ARG A 96 20.70 -7.09 7.50
N GLY A 97 21.09 -5.82 7.59
CA GLY A 97 22.44 -5.36 7.91
C GLY A 97 22.74 -5.20 9.41
N LEU A 98 21.77 -5.44 10.31
CA LEU A 98 21.98 -5.43 11.76
C LEU A 98 21.51 -6.76 12.37
N PRO A 99 22.22 -7.31 13.38
CA PRO A 99 21.94 -8.64 13.92
C PRO A 99 20.53 -8.68 14.50
N HIS A 100 19.70 -9.51 13.87
CA HIS A 100 18.34 -9.84 14.27
C HIS A 100 18.29 -10.31 15.74
N TYR A 101 17.64 -9.56 16.61
CA TYR A 101 16.96 -10.14 17.78
C TYR A 101 15.65 -10.75 17.29
N LEU A 102 15.71 -11.98 16.76
CA LEU A 102 14.52 -12.82 16.66
C LEU A 102 14.11 -13.23 18.08
N PRO A 103 12.84 -13.02 18.50
CA PRO A 103 12.36 -13.68 19.71
C PRO A 103 12.42 -15.20 19.47
N LYS A 104 13.13 -15.91 20.35
CA LYS A 104 13.27 -17.37 20.32
C LYS A 104 11.88 -17.99 20.23
N VAL A 105 11.65 -18.75 19.15
CA VAL A 105 10.50 -19.65 19.05
C VAL A 105 10.58 -20.61 20.23
N ILE A 106 9.62 -20.51 21.15
CA ILE A 106 9.48 -21.45 22.26
C ILE A 106 8.89 -22.74 21.64
N PRO A 107 9.58 -23.89 21.69
CA PRO A 107 9.03 -25.13 21.16
C PRO A 107 7.85 -25.57 22.02
N ILE A 108 6.73 -25.90 21.37
CA ILE A 108 5.57 -26.53 22.02
C ILE A 108 5.96 -27.98 22.32
N PRO A 109 5.87 -28.46 23.57
CA PRO A 109 6.15 -29.85 23.91
C PRO A 109 5.11 -30.78 23.27
N ARG A 110 5.58 -31.95 22.82
CA ARG A 110 4.77 -33.01 22.23
C ARG A 110 3.79 -33.64 23.22
#